data_AF-C0VNX6-F1
#
_entry.id   AF-C0VNX6-F1
#
_cell.length_a   1.000
_cell.length_b   1.000
_cell.length_c   1.000
_cell.angle_alpha   90.00
_cell.angle_beta   90.00
_cell.angle_gamma   90.00
#
_symmetry.space_group_name_H-M   'P 1'
#
loop_
_entity.id
_entity.type
_entity.pdbx_description
1 polymer ?
#
loop_
_entity_poly.entity_id
_entity_poly.type
_entity_poly.pdbx_seq_one_letter_code
_entity_poly.pdbx_strand_id
1 'polypeptide(L)' 'MSKVYKLRSDEVEDIKEALMKFVVNKKTIMKETDVIHALIKYHLKNLTADEVMRYRSEVLKKED' A
#
# COMPACT_ATOMS: atom_id res chain seq x y z
N MET A 1 -10.49 -17.65 8.80
CA MET A 1 -9.13 -17.18 9.14
C MET A 1 -8.70 -16.14 8.13
N SER A 2 -8.30 -14.96 8.58
CA SER A 2 -7.67 -13.95 7.73
C SER A 2 -6.28 -14.45 7.31
N LYS A 3 -5.96 -14.39 6.01
CA LYS A 3 -4.61 -14.64 5.54
C LYS A 3 -3.71 -13.46 5.94
N VAL A 4 -2.53 -13.76 6.46
CA VAL A 4 -1.52 -12.75 6.77
C VAL A 4 -0.67 -12.54 5.52
N TYR A 5 -0.65 -11.30 5.02
CA TYR A 5 0.22 -10.88 3.94
C TYR A 5 1.32 -10.00 4.51
N LYS A 6 2.57 -10.29 4.14
CA LYS A 6 3.71 -9.43 4.49
C LYS A 6 3.90 -8.41 3.39
N LEU A 7 3.98 -7.14 3.78
CA LEU A 7 4.41 -6.06 2.91
C LEU A 7 5.93 -6.12 2.71
N ARG A 8 6.39 -5.63 1.58
CA ARG A 8 7.83 -5.52 1.28
C ARG A 8 8.44 -4.37 2.10
N SER A 9 9.76 -4.43 2.30
CA SER A 9 10.45 -3.47 3.18
C SER A 9 10.37 -2.03 2.68
N ASP A 10 10.44 -1.83 1.37
CA ASP A 10 10.23 -0.55 0.69
C ASP A 10 8.79 -0.04 0.88
N GLU A 11 7.80 -0.89 0.63
CA GLU A 11 6.37 -0.53 0.82
C GLU A 11 6.08 -0.11 2.27
N VAL A 12 6.71 -0.75 3.25
CA VAL A 12 6.57 -0.39 4.68
C VAL A 12 7.14 1.01 4.98
N GLU A 13 8.31 1.34 4.45
CA GLU A 13 8.92 2.65 4.67
C GLU A 13 8.11 3.77 3.99
N ASP A 14 7.61 3.53 2.77
CA ASP A 14 6.74 4.48 2.07
C ASP A 14 5.46 4.78 2.86
N ILE A 15 4.84 3.74 3.46
CA ILE A 15 3.65 3.90 4.29
C ILE A 15 3.96 4.72 5.55
N LYS A 16 5.11 4.47 6.20
CA LYS A 16 5.53 5.26 7.38
C LYS A 16 5.76 6.72 7.04
N GLU A 17 6.41 7.00 5.91
CA GLU A 17 6.66 8.36 5.45
C GLU A 17 5.34 9.09 5.14
N ALA A 18 4.43 8.43 4.42
CA ALA A 18 3.10 8.96 4.14
C ALA A 18 2.31 9.22 5.43
N LEU A 19 2.33 8.28 6.37
CA LEU A 19 1.68 8.43 7.68
C LEU A 19 2.22 9.66 8.42
N MET A 20 3.54 9.83 8.49
CA MET A 20 4.16 10.98 9.16
C MET A 20 3.71 12.30 8.53
N LYS A 21 3.70 12.39 7.20
CA LYS A 21 3.19 13.55 6.46
C LYS A 21 1.71 13.83 6.79
N PHE A 22 0.87 12.81 6.87
CA PHE A 22 -0.55 12.97 7.19
C PHE A 22 -0.79 13.47 8.61
N VAL A 23 -0.08 12.90 9.59
CA VAL A 23 -0.18 13.32 11.00
C VAL A 23 0.23 14.78 11.17
N VAL A 24 1.34 15.19 10.54
CA VAL A 24 1.81 16.58 10.56
C VAL A 24 0.78 17.52 9.93
N ASN A 25 0.26 17.17 8.75
CA ASN A 25 -0.66 18.02 8.00
C ASN A 25 -2.05 18.14 8.64
N LYS A 26 -2.56 17.06 9.23
CA LYS A 26 -3.92 17.00 9.79
C LYS A 26 -3.96 17.15 11.31
N LYS A 27 -2.81 17.23 11.97
CA LYS A 27 -2.67 17.29 13.44
C LYS A 27 -3.48 16.21 14.17
N THR A 28 -3.66 15.06 13.50
CA THR A 28 -4.49 13.95 13.98
C THR A 28 -3.64 12.69 13.97
N ILE A 29 -3.66 11.96 15.08
CA ILE A 29 -2.95 10.68 15.18
C ILE A 29 -3.69 9.65 14.32
N MET A 30 -2.96 9.02 13.41
CA MET A 30 -3.42 7.95 12.54
C MET A 30 -2.54 6.73 12.76
N LYS A 31 -3.06 5.53 12.49
CA LYS A 31 -2.27 4.28 12.51
C LYS A 31 -1.84 3.90 11.11
N GLU A 32 -0.76 3.13 11.02
CA GLU A 32 -0.29 2.52 9.78
C GLU A 32 -1.40 1.67 9.12
N THR A 33 -2.16 0.94 9.94
CA THR A 33 -3.33 0.17 9.48
C THR A 33 -4.41 1.03 8.83
N ASP A 34 -4.58 2.29 9.27
CA ASP A 34 -5.59 3.18 8.70
C ASP A 34 -5.19 3.59 7.28
N VAL A 35 -3.90 3.84 7.06
CA VAL A 35 -3.34 4.15 5.74
C VAL A 35 -3.50 2.95 4.80
N ILE A 36 -3.13 1.75 5.26
CA ILE A 36 -3.25 0.52 4.47
C ILE A 36 -4.72 0.24 4.11
N HIS A 37 -5.64 0.34 5.08
CA HIS A 37 -7.06 0.11 4.81
C HIS A 37 -7.65 1.17 3.86
N ALA A 38 -7.22 2.43 3.98
CA ALA A 38 -7.63 3.49 3.06
C ALA A 38 -7.13 3.22 1.64
N LEU A 39 -5.85 2.84 1.47
CA LEU A 39 -5.29 2.47 0.17
C LEU A 39 -6.11 1.35 -0.47
N ILE A 40 -6.36 0.26 0.25
CA ILE A 40 -7.16 -0.85 -0.28
C ILE A 40 -8.59 -0.38 -0.61
N LYS A 41 -9.27 0.28 0.32
CA LYS A 41 -10.69 0.63 0.15
C LYS A 41 -10.94 1.60 -1.01
N TYR A 42 -10.04 2.55 -1.21
CA TYR A 42 -10.22 3.60 -2.21
C TYR A 42 -9.52 3.31 -3.55
N HIS A 43 -8.41 2.56 -3.56
CA HIS A 43 -7.69 2.27 -4.81
C HIS A 43 -8.00 0.88 -5.39
N LEU A 44 -8.40 -0.12 -4.59
CA LEU A 44 -8.69 -1.46 -5.12
C LEU A 44 -9.81 -1.45 -6.17
N LYS A 45 -10.80 -0.55 -6.03
CA LYS A 45 -11.90 -0.40 -7.00
C LYS A 45 -11.44 0.07 -8.38
N ASN A 46 -10.30 0.75 -8.43
CA ASN A 46 -9.74 1.32 -9.66
C ASN A 46 -8.58 0.48 -10.20
N LEU A 47 -8.14 -0.56 -9.46
CA LEU A 47 -7.02 -1.41 -9.85
C LEU A 47 -7.40 -2.28 -11.05
N THR A 48 -6.68 -2.13 -12.14
CA THR A 48 -6.88 -2.91 -13.37
C THR A 48 -5.98 -4.14 -13.42
N ALA A 49 -6.37 -5.15 -14.21
CA ALA A 49 -5.54 -6.33 -14.42
C ALA A 49 -4.17 -5.97 -15.04
N ASP A 50 -4.14 -5.00 -15.96
CA ASP A 50 -2.92 -4.56 -16.62
C ASP A 50 -1.92 -3.92 -15.65
N GLU A 51 -2.41 -3.15 -14.67
CA GLU A 51 -1.56 -2.59 -13.61
C GLU A 51 -0.99 -3.68 -12.71
N VAL A 52 -1.77 -4.72 -12.40
CA VAL A 52 -1.29 -5.88 -11.63
C VAL A 52 -0.21 -6.63 -12.42
N MET A 53 -0.41 -6.84 -13.71
CA MET A 53 0.59 -7.50 -14.57
C MET A 53 1.88 -6.68 -14.67
N ARG A 54 1.76 -5.35 -14.75
CA ARG A 54 2.90 -4.45 -14.74
C ARG A 54 3.68 -4.51 -13.44
N TYR A 55 3.01 -4.50 -12.28
CA TYR A 55 3.65 -4.70 -10.97
C TYR A 55 4.39 -6.05 -10.91
N ARG A 56 3.79 -7.13 -11.43
CA ARG A 56 4.44 -8.44 -11.47
C ARG A 56 5.73 -8.43 -12.30
N SER A 57 5.72 -7.75 -13.44
CA SER A 57 6.90 -7.64 -14.29
C SER A 57 7.96 -6.72 -13.68
N GLU A 58 7.61 -5.48 -13.35
CA GLU A 58 8.57 -4.44 -12.96
C GLU A 58 9.13 -4.64 -11.55
N VAL A 59 8.26 -4.98 -10.60
CA VAL A 59 8.64 -5.07 -9.18
C VAL A 59 8.98 -6.50 -8.80
N LEU A 60 8.16 -7.47 -9.20
CA LEU A 60 8.41 -8.87 -8.84
C LEU A 60 9.43 -9.54 -9.76
N LYS A 61 9.76 -8.93 -10.90
CA LYS A 61 10.61 -9.51 -11.95
C LYS A 61 10.16 -10.92 -12.34
N LYS A 62 8.83 -11.12 -12.32
CA LYS A 62 8.18 -12.35 -12.74
C LYS A 62 7.60 -12.12 -14.12
N GLU A 63 8.32 -12.62 -15.11
CA GLU A 63 7.84 -12.82 -16.47
C GLU A 63 7.20 -14.21 -16.52
N ASP A 64 5.99 -14.35 -15.96
CA ASP A 64 5.16 -15.52 -16.25
C ASP A 64 4.39 -15.29 -17.55
#